data_AF-A0A7G9TAD3-F1
#
_entry.id   AF-A0A7G9TAD3-F1
#
_cell.length_a   1.000
_cell.length_b   1.000
_cell.length_c   1.000
_cell.angle_alpha   90.00
_cell.angle_beta   90.00
_cell.angle_gamma   90.00
#
_symmetry.space_group_name_H-M   'P 1'
#
loop_
_entity.id
_entity.type
_entity.pdbx_description
1 polymer ?
#
loop_
_entity_poly.entity_id
_entity_poly.type
_entity_poly.pdbx_seq_one_letter_code
_entity_poly.pdbx_strand_id
1 'polypeptide(L)'
;MGQARSLKRIAAWSALSLIVLVACVWLWSMRGPSVDDPLGAEPGQTWVKGRGYAHAVRLMDSGRYAMQVQCDICAEPIQSGTWTRQDHAFVLRHASGSIAMELVPIRVMGCDAPARRGEQHARVPDGVYFKQDDGCADAF
;
A
#
# COMPACT_ATOMS: atom_id res chain seq x y z
N MET A 1 10.81 -17.24 -62.35
CA MET A 1 9.78 -16.71 -61.41
C MET A 1 9.93 -17.39 -60.03
N GLY A 2 10.93 -16.99 -59.21
CA GLY A 2 11.20 -17.64 -57.91
C GLY A 2 11.46 -16.68 -56.74
N GLN A 3 11.76 -15.42 -56.99
CA GLN A 3 12.15 -14.43 -55.98
C GLN A 3 10.98 -13.83 -55.17
N ALA A 4 9.80 -13.69 -55.77
CA ALA A 4 8.67 -12.98 -55.15
C ALA A 4 7.97 -13.74 -54.00
N ARG A 5 8.08 -15.08 -53.96
CA ARG A 5 7.51 -15.91 -52.88
C ARG A 5 8.39 -15.92 -51.62
N SER A 6 9.69 -15.70 -51.77
CA SER A 6 10.65 -15.67 -50.65
C SER A 6 10.52 -14.39 -49.83
N LEU A 7 10.41 -13.24 -50.49
CA LEU A 7 10.29 -11.93 -49.82
C LEU A 7 9.01 -11.79 -48.98
N LYS A 8 7.87 -12.34 -49.44
CA LYS A 8 6.62 -12.32 -48.67
C LYS A 8 6.69 -13.16 -47.39
N ARG A 9 7.43 -14.28 -47.42
CA ARG A 9 7.66 -15.09 -46.23
C ARG A 9 8.58 -14.37 -45.26
N ILE A 10 9.68 -13.78 -45.73
CA ILE A 10 10.61 -13.05 -44.85
C ILE A 10 9.89 -11.87 -44.16
N ALA A 11 9.13 -11.06 -44.90
CA ALA A 11 8.38 -9.94 -44.33
C ALA A 11 7.31 -10.37 -43.30
N ALA A 12 6.64 -11.50 -43.52
CA ALA A 12 5.66 -12.04 -42.57
C ALA A 12 6.32 -12.50 -41.25
N TRP A 13 7.52 -13.08 -41.33
CA TRP A 13 8.28 -13.48 -40.14
C TRP A 13 8.82 -12.27 -39.38
N SER A 14 9.23 -11.21 -40.08
CA SER A 14 9.64 -9.95 -39.46
C SER A 14 8.50 -9.28 -38.70
N ALA A 15 7.29 -9.27 -39.28
CA ALA A 15 6.11 -8.68 -38.66
C ALA A 15 5.67 -9.44 -37.40
N LEU A 16 5.69 -10.78 -37.45
CA LEU A 16 5.39 -11.63 -36.29
C LEU A 16 6.39 -11.42 -35.15
N SER A 17 7.69 -11.35 -35.44
CA SER A 17 8.72 -11.07 -34.43
C SER A 17 8.57 -9.69 -33.82
N LEU A 18 8.18 -8.68 -34.61
CA LEU A 18 7.92 -7.33 -34.10
C LEU A 18 6.72 -7.30 -33.16
N ILE A 19 5.62 -7.99 -33.50
CA ILE A 19 4.43 -8.10 -32.65
C ILE A 19 4.76 -8.78 -31.32
N VAL A 20 5.53 -9.87 -31.36
CA VAL A 20 5.96 -10.58 -30.14
C VAL A 20 6.85 -9.69 -29.27
N LEU A 21 7.79 -8.95 -29.87
CA LEU A 21 8.63 -8.00 -29.14
C LEU A 21 7.81 -6.87 -28.52
N VAL A 22 6.86 -6.28 -29.26
CA VAL A 22 5.97 -5.23 -28.75
C VAL A 22 5.11 -5.76 -27.59
N ALA A 23 4.57 -6.98 -27.71
CA ALA A 23 3.80 -7.62 -26.65
C ALA A 23 4.66 -7.91 -25.40
N CYS A 24 5.88 -8.41 -25.57
CA CYS A 24 6.82 -8.65 -24.48
C CYS A 24 7.24 -7.34 -23.79
N VAL A 25 7.49 -6.27 -24.55
CA VAL A 25 7.79 -4.94 -24.01
C VAL A 25 6.59 -4.38 -23.25
N TRP A 26 5.36 -4.52 -23.79
CA TRP A 26 4.13 -4.13 -23.11
C TRP A 26 3.91 -4.89 -21.80
N LEU A 27 4.11 -6.21 -21.81
CA LEU A 27 4.03 -7.06 -20.61
C LEU A 27 5.09 -6.70 -19.56
N TRP A 28 6.30 -6.31 -20.01
CA TRP A 28 7.36 -5.80 -19.13
C TRP A 28 7.04 -4.40 -18.58
N SER A 29 6.44 -3.50 -19.37
CA SER A 29 6.05 -2.17 -18.91
C SER A 29 4.87 -2.21 -17.92
N MET A 30 3.99 -3.21 -18.01
CA MET A 30 2.96 -3.48 -16.98
C MET A 30 3.57 -4.03 -15.69
N ARG A 31 4.79 -4.59 -15.78
CA ARG A 31 5.65 -4.91 -14.64
C ARG A 31 6.49 -3.68 -14.29
N GLY A 32 5.83 -2.54 -14.08
CA GLY A 32 6.46 -1.43 -13.40
C GLY A 32 7.07 -1.96 -12.09
N PRO A 33 8.26 -1.51 -11.69
CA PRO A 33 8.77 -1.85 -10.38
C PRO A 33 7.71 -1.33 -9.40
N SER A 34 6.92 -2.22 -8.82
CA SER A 34 6.23 -1.90 -7.59
C SER A 34 7.36 -1.52 -6.67
N VAL A 35 7.52 -0.22 -6.41
CA VAL A 35 8.25 0.27 -5.25
C VAL A 35 7.83 -0.68 -4.14
N ASP A 36 8.75 -1.48 -3.63
CA ASP A 36 8.46 -2.48 -2.62
C ASP A 36 7.69 -1.75 -1.53
N ASP A 37 6.36 -1.95 -1.46
CA ASP A 37 5.56 -1.33 -0.40
C ASP A 37 6.15 -1.93 0.87
N PRO A 38 6.84 -1.13 1.71
CA PRO A 38 7.50 -1.67 2.89
C PRO A 38 6.47 -2.30 3.84
N LEU A 39 5.19 -2.02 3.66
CA LEU A 39 4.09 -2.59 4.42
C LEU A 39 3.50 -3.86 3.79
N GLY A 40 4.01 -4.27 2.62
CA GLY A 40 3.65 -5.50 1.92
C GLY A 40 2.61 -5.32 0.81
N ALA A 41 2.59 -6.26 -0.13
CA ALA A 41 1.73 -6.23 -1.32
C ALA A 41 0.36 -6.95 -1.12
N GLU A 42 0.09 -7.48 0.07
CA GLU A 42 -1.19 -8.16 0.34
C GLU A 42 -2.37 -7.16 0.25
N PRO A 43 -3.55 -7.60 -0.24
CA PRO A 43 -4.78 -6.78 -0.21
C PRO A 43 -5.10 -6.30 1.21
N GLY A 44 -5.55 -5.06 1.32
CA GLY A 44 -5.85 -4.45 2.61
C GLY A 44 -6.09 -2.95 2.53
N GLN A 45 -6.05 -2.30 3.69
CA GLN A 45 -6.27 -0.87 3.85
C GLN A 45 -5.05 -0.21 4.49
N THR A 46 -4.54 0.85 3.86
CA THR A 46 -3.45 1.66 4.40
C THR A 46 -3.98 2.93 5.04
N TRP A 47 -3.49 3.19 6.25
CA TRP A 47 -3.83 4.33 7.09
C TRP A 47 -2.55 5.10 7.39
N VAL A 48 -2.50 6.37 7.02
CA VAL A 48 -1.32 7.23 7.15
C VAL A 48 -1.61 8.32 8.17
N LYS A 49 -0.70 8.54 9.10
CA LYS A 49 -0.82 9.55 10.15
C LYS A 49 -0.04 10.81 9.75
N GLY A 50 -0.73 11.96 9.73
CA GLY A 50 -0.16 13.23 9.30
C GLY A 50 -0.04 13.41 7.77
N ARG A 51 0.65 14.48 7.34
CA ARG A 51 1.09 14.66 5.95
C ARG A 51 2.38 13.88 5.73
N GLY A 52 2.28 12.75 5.01
CA GLY A 52 3.43 11.95 4.58
C GLY A 52 3.49 10.57 5.25
N TYR A 53 4.21 9.65 4.62
CA TYR A 53 4.33 8.25 5.02
C TYR A 53 5.17 8.01 6.29
N ALA A 54 5.43 9.07 7.08
CA ALA A 54 6.24 8.98 8.30
C ALA A 54 5.63 8.01 9.32
N HIS A 55 4.30 7.87 9.34
CA HIS A 55 3.65 6.85 10.13
C HIS A 55 2.54 6.23 9.30
N ALA A 56 2.69 4.96 8.95
CA ALA A 56 1.73 4.24 8.14
C ALA A 56 1.44 2.86 8.73
N VAL A 57 0.16 2.50 8.75
CA VAL A 57 -0.33 1.19 9.19
C VAL A 57 -1.12 0.58 8.04
N ARG A 58 -0.71 -0.60 7.60
CA ARG A 58 -1.45 -1.42 6.64
C ARG A 58 -2.15 -2.54 7.38
N LEU A 59 -3.48 -2.60 7.25
CA LEU A 59 -4.33 -3.67 7.77
C LEU A 59 -4.69 -4.60 6.60
N MET A 60 -4.06 -5.77 6.53
CA MET A 60 -4.26 -6.74 5.46
C MET A 60 -5.54 -7.56 5.69
N ASP A 61 -6.21 -7.96 4.61
CA ASP A 61 -7.45 -8.76 4.68
C ASP A 61 -7.23 -10.15 5.32
N SER A 62 -5.97 -10.62 5.33
CA SER A 62 -5.54 -11.84 6.02
C SER A 62 -5.58 -11.75 7.56
N GLY A 63 -5.89 -10.58 8.12
CA GLY A 63 -5.83 -10.32 9.57
C GLY A 63 -4.42 -10.01 10.07
N ARG A 64 -3.46 -9.81 9.17
CA ARG A 64 -2.10 -9.35 9.48
C ARG A 64 -2.01 -7.83 9.37
N TYR A 65 -1.14 -7.21 10.18
CA TYR A 65 -0.78 -5.81 9.96
C TYR A 65 0.72 -5.65 9.73
N ALA A 66 1.05 -4.58 9.01
CA ALA A 66 2.40 -4.03 8.95
C ALA A 66 2.32 -2.55 9.33
N MET A 67 3.29 -2.07 10.08
CA MET A 67 3.36 -0.68 10.53
C MET A 67 4.77 -0.16 10.36
N GLN A 68 4.87 0.98 9.69
CA GLN A 68 6.06 1.80 9.62
C GLN A 68 5.85 3.00 10.53
N VAL A 69 6.82 3.19 11.41
CA VAL A 69 7.01 4.39 12.23
C VAL A 69 8.30 5.00 11.68
N GLN A 70 8.37 6.33 11.56
CA GLN A 70 9.57 7.06 11.19
C GLN A 70 10.18 7.72 12.44
N CYS A 71 11.47 7.50 12.65
CA CYS A 71 12.32 7.93 13.75
C CYS A 71 13.70 8.13 13.15
N ASP A 72 14.09 9.39 12.99
CA ASP A 72 15.33 9.79 12.32
C ASP A 72 16.61 9.25 12.98
N ILE A 73 16.49 8.75 14.22
CA ILE A 73 17.60 8.25 15.05
C ILE A 73 17.50 6.76 15.36
N CYS A 74 16.45 6.08 14.91
CA CYS A 74 16.23 4.67 15.19
C CYS A 74 16.42 3.83 13.91
N ALA A 75 17.05 2.66 14.00
CA ALA A 75 16.87 1.64 12.97
C ALA A 75 15.44 1.12 13.11
N GLU A 76 14.51 1.56 12.27
CA GLU A 76 13.10 1.17 12.45
C GLU A 76 12.75 -0.07 11.65
N PRO A 77 12.61 -1.23 12.31
CA PRO A 77 11.99 -2.35 11.66
C PRO A 77 10.52 -2.03 11.41
N ILE A 78 10.03 -2.45 10.24
CA ILE A 78 8.61 -2.63 10.00
C ILE A 78 8.07 -3.52 11.12
N GLN A 79 7.17 -2.99 11.92
CA GLN A 79 6.48 -3.76 12.94
C GLN A 79 5.37 -4.57 12.28
N SER A 80 5.20 -5.81 12.68
CA SER A 80 4.14 -6.65 12.15
C SER A 80 3.53 -7.54 13.22
N GLY A 81 2.33 -8.03 12.93
CA GLY A 81 1.57 -8.89 13.82
C GLY A 81 0.19 -9.16 13.26
N THR A 82 -0.78 -9.36 14.15
CA THR A 82 -2.17 -9.57 13.78
C THR A 82 -3.02 -8.38 14.17
N TRP A 83 -4.09 -8.13 13.41
CA TRP A 83 -5.12 -7.19 13.81
C TRP A 83 -6.46 -7.90 13.86
N THR A 84 -7.32 -7.40 14.73
CA THR A 84 -8.72 -7.82 14.82
C THR A 84 -9.58 -6.59 14.99
N ARG A 85 -10.83 -6.67 14.51
CA ARG A 85 -11.84 -5.68 14.87
C ARG A 85 -12.48 -6.12 16.18
N GLN A 86 -12.36 -5.31 17.23
CA GLN A 86 -13.03 -5.52 18.51
C GLN A 86 -13.92 -4.32 18.76
N ASP A 87 -15.22 -4.56 18.85
CA ASP A 87 -16.25 -3.53 18.85
C ASP A 87 -16.05 -2.57 17.66
N HIS A 88 -15.75 -1.31 17.96
CA HIS A 88 -15.50 -0.27 16.97
C HIS A 88 -14.02 0.00 16.72
N ALA A 89 -13.10 -0.67 17.42
CA ALA A 89 -11.66 -0.43 17.33
C ALA A 89 -10.95 -1.49 16.50
N PHE A 90 -9.85 -1.09 15.84
CA PHE A 90 -8.86 -2.03 15.33
C PHE A 90 -7.80 -2.27 16.41
N VAL A 91 -7.67 -3.51 16.85
CA VAL A 91 -6.71 -3.92 17.88
C VAL A 91 -5.57 -4.67 17.21
N LEU A 92 -4.39 -4.06 17.22
CA LEU A 92 -3.15 -4.61 16.68
C LEU A 92 -2.37 -5.30 17.80
N ARG A 93 -1.91 -6.52 17.54
CA ARG A 93 -1.16 -7.34 18.49
C ARG A 93 0.16 -7.79 17.90
N HIS A 94 1.22 -7.69 18.69
CA HIS A 94 2.50 -8.29 18.35
C HIS A 94 2.37 -9.81 18.22
N ALA A 95 3.35 -10.47 17.61
CA ALA A 95 3.43 -11.93 17.55
C ALA A 95 3.39 -12.60 18.95
N SER A 96 3.81 -11.89 20.00
CA SER A 96 3.72 -12.35 21.40
C SER A 96 2.29 -12.36 21.97
N GLY A 97 1.30 -11.79 21.25
CA GLY A 97 -0.09 -11.64 21.70
C GLY A 97 -0.37 -10.38 22.50
N SER A 98 0.66 -9.64 22.94
CA SER A 98 0.51 -8.33 23.58
C SER A 98 -0.07 -7.28 22.64
N ILE A 99 -0.85 -6.34 23.18
CA ILE A 99 -1.45 -5.25 22.40
C ILE A 99 -0.34 -4.26 22.02
N ALA A 100 -0.13 -4.08 20.71
CA ALA A 100 0.80 -3.10 20.15
C ALA A 100 0.14 -1.72 20.08
N MET A 101 -1.10 -1.69 19.57
CA MET A 101 -1.83 -0.46 19.32
C MET A 101 -3.34 -0.73 19.25
N GLU A 102 -4.13 0.24 19.70
CA GLU A 102 -5.57 0.27 19.44
C GLU A 102 -5.90 1.53 18.66
N LEU A 103 -6.55 1.35 17.51
CA LEU A 103 -7.04 2.42 16.66
C LEU A 103 -8.55 2.53 16.87
N VAL A 104 -8.97 3.64 17.48
CA VAL A 104 -10.38 3.92 17.78
C VAL A 104 -10.93 4.92 16.76
N PRO A 105 -12.20 4.79 16.37
CA PRO A 105 -12.80 5.69 15.40
C PRO A 105 -13.02 7.06 16.04
N ILE A 106 -12.71 8.10 15.28
CA ILE A 106 -12.99 9.49 15.59
C ILE A 106 -13.55 10.17 14.35
N ARG A 107 -14.14 11.35 14.55
CA ARG A 107 -14.60 12.20 13.45
C ARG A 107 -13.84 13.51 13.47
N VAL A 108 -13.17 13.82 12.37
CA VAL A 108 -12.32 15.01 12.23
C VAL A 108 -12.70 15.75 10.97
N MET A 109 -13.16 17.00 11.12
CA MET A 109 -13.59 17.85 9.99
C MET A 109 -14.60 17.16 9.04
N GLY A 110 -15.46 16.28 9.59
CA GLY A 110 -16.46 15.53 8.83
C GLY A 110 -16.00 14.15 8.34
N CYS A 111 -14.70 13.84 8.39
CA CYS A 111 -14.09 12.58 7.98
C CYS A 111 -14.07 11.54 9.09
N ASP A 112 -14.38 10.28 8.74
CA ASP A 112 -14.21 9.14 9.64
C ASP A 112 -12.75 8.67 9.57
N ALA A 113 -12.07 8.72 10.70
CA ALA A 113 -10.65 8.44 10.81
C ALA A 113 -10.37 7.65 12.10
N PRO A 114 -9.44 6.69 12.09
CA PRO A 114 -8.92 6.15 13.34
C PRO A 114 -7.92 7.11 13.99
N ALA A 115 -7.89 7.13 15.32
CA ALA A 115 -6.79 7.66 16.12
C ALA A 115 -6.32 6.60 17.09
N ARG A 116 -5.06 6.67 17.50
CA ARG A 116 -4.58 5.80 18.57
C ARG A 116 -5.38 6.08 19.85
N ARG A 117 -5.76 5.04 20.58
CA ARG A 117 -6.37 5.22 21.91
C ARG A 117 -5.41 6.04 22.80
N GLY A 118 -5.92 7.14 23.36
CA GLY A 118 -5.16 8.11 24.14
C GLY A 118 -4.74 9.36 23.34
N GLU A 119 -4.75 9.30 22.01
CA GLU A 119 -4.38 10.41 21.11
C GLU A 119 -5.60 11.11 20.47
N GLN A 120 -6.83 10.74 20.86
CA GLN A 120 -8.06 11.25 20.22
C GLN A 120 -8.28 12.76 20.36
N HIS A 121 -7.57 13.40 21.29
CA HIS A 121 -7.68 14.84 21.57
C HIS A 121 -6.49 15.65 21.04
N ALA A 122 -5.51 15.01 20.39
CA ALA A 122 -4.40 15.72 19.80
C ALA A 122 -4.91 16.70 18.72
N ARG A 123 -4.28 17.88 18.64
CA ARG A 123 -4.55 18.80 17.54
C ARG A 123 -4.18 18.10 16.24
N VAL A 124 -5.12 18.05 15.30
CA VAL A 124 -4.93 17.54 13.94
C VAL A 124 -3.72 18.25 13.32
N PRO A 125 -2.81 17.55 12.59
CA PRO A 125 -2.93 16.19 12.04
C PRO A 125 -2.13 15.10 12.78
N ASP A 126 -1.44 15.44 13.88
CA ASP A 126 -0.40 14.58 14.47
C ASP A 126 -0.92 13.40 15.30
N GLY A 127 -2.23 13.22 15.46
CA GLY A 127 -2.84 12.13 16.23
C GLY A 127 -3.80 11.25 15.43
N VAL A 128 -4.00 11.57 14.15
CA VAL A 128 -5.10 11.05 13.34
C VAL A 128 -4.55 10.31 12.14
N TYR A 129 -5.12 9.15 11.86
CA TYR A 129 -4.81 8.35 10.68
C TYR A 129 -5.85 8.59 9.59
N PHE A 130 -5.41 8.92 8.39
CA PHE A 130 -6.24 9.10 7.21
C PHE A 130 -6.05 7.91 6.28
N LYS A 131 -7.13 7.47 5.65
CA LYS A 131 -7.06 6.38 4.68
C LYS A 131 -6.37 6.89 3.41
N GLN A 132 -5.35 6.18 2.94
CA GLN A 132 -4.47 6.63 1.86
C GLN A 132 -5.21 6.97 0.55
N ASP A 133 -6.31 6.26 0.26
CA ASP A 133 -7.08 6.41 -0.98
C ASP A 133 -8.40 7.21 -0.80
N ASP A 134 -8.57 7.90 0.33
CA ASP A 134 -9.77 8.67 0.63
C ASP A 134 -9.48 10.17 0.53
N GLY A 135 -10.42 10.95 -0.01
CA GLY A 135 -10.26 12.40 -0.19
C GLY A 135 -10.07 13.17 1.12
N CYS A 136 -10.35 12.50 2.24
CA CYS A 136 -10.02 12.98 3.59
C CYS A 136 -8.52 13.11 3.86
N ALA A 137 -7.65 12.36 3.19
CA ALA A 137 -6.20 12.52 3.31
C ALA A 137 -5.69 13.80 2.60
N ASP A 138 -6.34 14.22 1.51
CA ASP A 138 -5.95 15.40 0.72
C ASP A 138 -6.32 16.73 1.38
N ALA A 139 -7.26 16.71 2.33
CA ALA A 139 -7.78 17.89 3.00
C ALA A 139 -6.87 18.45 4.12
N PHE A 140 -5.78 17.74 4.47
CA PHE A 140 -4.90 18.08 5.59
C PHE A 140 -3.48 18.33 5.17
#